data_AF-A0A498H7P4-F1
#
_entry.id   AF-A0A498H7P4-F1
#
_cell.length_a   1.000
_cell.length_b   1.000
_cell.length_c   1.000
_cell.angle_alpha   90.00
_cell.angle_beta   90.00
_cell.angle_gamma   90.00
#
_symmetry.space_group_name_H-M   'P 1'
#
loop_
_entity.id
_entity.type
_entity.pdbx_description
1 polymer ?
#
loop_
_entity_poly.entity_id
_entity_poly.type
_entity_poly.pdbx_seq_one_letter_code
_entity_poly.pdbx_strand_id
1 'polypeptide(L)'
;QASKVVKHKDGDYYFHLSIEKEIPDKKITDASTFMGIDVGMNYLAVASTTDRKCSFFAGGEIKNLRNHYKSMRKRLQSKGTLSAKRMLKHIAGKEKRLMRDVN
;
A
#
# COMPACT_ATOMS: atom_id res chain seq x y z
N GLN A 1 26.44 -6.28 5.23
CA GLN A 1 25.73 -5.47 6.26
C GLN A 1 26.14 -4.01 6.17
N ALA A 2 25.21 -3.12 5.86
CA ALA A 2 25.41 -1.68 5.90
C ALA A 2 24.51 -1.10 6.99
N SER A 3 25.08 -0.35 7.93
CA SER A 3 24.32 0.39 8.94
C SER A 3 24.50 1.88 8.70
N LYS A 4 23.41 2.65 8.78
CA LYS A 4 23.45 4.11 8.55
C LYS A 4 22.65 4.84 9.62
N VAL A 5 23.27 5.86 10.22
CA VAL A 5 22.56 6.85 11.03
C VAL A 5 22.05 7.95 10.12
N VAL A 6 20.76 8.29 10.21
CA VAL A 6 20.13 9.33 9.40
C VAL A 6 19.43 10.32 10.33
N LYS A 7 19.67 11.62 10.12
CA LYS A 7 18.91 12.68 10.77
C LYS A 7 17.60 12.91 10.02
N HIS A 8 16.49 12.83 10.72
CA HIS A 8 15.16 12.99 10.15
C HIS A 8 14.66 14.45 10.32
N LYS A 9 13.56 14.80 9.65
CA LYS A 9 13.09 16.20 9.51
C LYS A 9 12.50 16.77 10.81
N ASP A 10 12.06 15.90 11.70
CA ASP A 10 11.60 16.18 13.07
C ASP A 10 12.76 16.47 14.03
N GLY A 11 14.01 16.24 13.62
CA GLY A 11 15.20 16.50 14.43
C GLY A 11 15.79 15.25 15.08
N ASP A 12 15.07 14.13 15.03
CA ASP A 12 15.48 12.86 15.61
C ASP A 12 16.49 12.11 14.72
N TYR A 13 17.23 11.20 15.34
CA TYR A 13 18.21 10.35 14.67
C TYR A 13 17.70 8.91 14.64
N TYR A 14 17.72 8.30 13.46
CA TYR A 14 17.33 6.92 13.24
C TYR A 14 18.54 6.09 12.84
N PHE A 15 18.69 4.92 13.45
CA PHE A 15 19.72 3.95 13.10
C PHE A 15 19.11 2.83 12.25
N HIS A 16 19.42 2.83 10.96
CA HIS A 16 19.02 1.76 10.05
C HIS A 16 20.01 0.61 10.17
N LEU A 17 19.56 -0.51 10.75
CA LEU A 17 20.29 -1.76 10.81
C LEU A 17 19.73 -2.75 9.78
N SER A 18 20.54 -3.10 8.77
CA SER A 18 20.19 -4.12 7.79
C SER A 18 20.79 -5.47 8.18
N ILE A 19 19.93 -6.47 8.35
CA ILE A 19 20.30 -7.86 8.66
C ILE A 19 19.93 -8.72 7.47
N GLU A 20 20.86 -9.58 7.06
CA GLU A 20 20.62 -10.61 6.07
C GLU A 20 20.42 -11.95 6.80
N LYS A 21 19.40 -12.71 6.38
CA LYS A 21 19.13 -14.04 6.88
C LYS A 21 18.95 -14.95 5.68
N GLU A 22 19.82 -15.95 5.56
CA GLU A 22 19.63 -17.01 4.58
C GLU A 22 18.41 -17.84 5.01
N ILE A 23 17.49 -18.01 4.06
CA ILE A 23 16.31 -18.85 4.21
C ILE A 23 16.48 -19.99 3.21
N PRO A 24 16.41 -21.26 3.62
CA PRO A 24 16.56 -22.37 2.70
C PRO A 24 15.42 -22.37 1.68
N ASP A 25 15.78 -22.45 0.40
CA ASP A 25 14.81 -22.63 -0.67
C ASP A 25 14.16 -24.01 -0.56
N LYS A 26 12.83 -24.03 -0.56
CA LYS A 26 12.06 -25.27 -0.62
C LYS A 26 11.78 -25.62 -2.07
N LYS A 27 11.95 -26.90 -2.44
CA LYS A 27 11.58 -27.35 -3.79
C LYS A 27 10.06 -27.31 -3.91
N ILE A 28 9.57 -26.91 -5.08
CA ILE A 28 8.12 -26.87 -5.37
C ILE A 28 7.50 -28.27 -5.23
N THR A 29 8.27 -29.34 -5.50
CA THR A 29 7.86 -30.74 -5.32
C THR A 29 7.47 -31.08 -3.89
N ASP A 30 7.96 -30.34 -2.91
CA ASP A 30 7.72 -30.59 -1.49
C ASP A 30 6.47 -29.82 -1.00
N ALA A 31 5.86 -28.98 -1.86
CA ALA A 31 4.67 -28.22 -1.55
C ALA A 31 3.40 -29.02 -1.91
N SER A 32 2.56 -29.29 -0.93
CA SER A 32 1.27 -30.00 -1.10
C SER A 32 0.08 -29.05 -1.31
N THR A 33 0.24 -27.77 -1.01
CA THR A 33 -0.86 -26.79 -0.98
C THR A 33 -0.40 -25.50 -1.64
N PHE A 34 -1.21 -25.02 -2.59
CA PHE A 34 -0.96 -23.76 -3.27
C PHE A 34 -1.95 -22.70 -2.77
N MET A 35 -1.47 -21.46 -2.65
CA MET A 35 -2.30 -20.31 -2.31
C MET A 35 -2.25 -19.31 -3.46
N GLY A 36 -3.40 -19.02 -4.07
CA GLY A 36 -3.58 -17.91 -4.99
C GLY A 36 -3.92 -16.64 -4.21
N ILE A 37 -3.28 -15.53 -4.55
CA ILE A 37 -3.56 -14.21 -3.95
C ILE A 37 -4.04 -13.28 -5.06
N ASP A 38 -5.27 -12.80 -4.96
CA ASP A 38 -5.82 -11.76 -5.83
C ASP A 38 -5.88 -10.42 -5.06
N VAL A 39 -5.22 -9.39 -5.59
CA VAL A 39 -5.17 -8.06 -5.00
C VAL A 39 -6.11 -7.12 -5.75
N GLY A 40 -7.11 -6.57 -5.06
CA GLY A 40 -8.23 -5.88 -5.69
C GLY A 40 -8.54 -4.50 -5.12
N MET A 41 -9.39 -3.75 -5.82
CA MET A 41 -9.94 -2.50 -5.28
C MET A 41 -11.05 -2.73 -4.24
N ASN A 42 -11.74 -3.87 -4.30
CA ASN A 42 -12.83 -4.19 -3.37
C ASN A 42 -12.32 -4.89 -2.09
N TYR A 43 -11.26 -5.70 -2.21
CA TYR A 43 -10.58 -6.39 -1.13
C TYR A 43 -9.09 -6.14 -1.27
N LEU A 44 -8.39 -5.83 -0.17
CA LEU A 44 -6.94 -5.58 -0.20
C LEU A 44 -6.20 -6.79 -0.77
N ALA A 45 -6.62 -7.97 -0.32
CA ALA A 45 -6.24 -9.25 -0.88
C ALA A 45 -7.38 -10.25 -0.67
N VAL A 46 -7.50 -11.20 -1.58
CA VAL A 46 -8.27 -12.43 -1.41
C VAL A 46 -7.29 -13.57 -1.57
N ALA A 47 -7.10 -14.35 -0.51
CA ALA A 47 -6.25 -15.53 -0.53
C ALA A 47 -7.14 -16.77 -0.67
N SER A 48 -6.95 -17.54 -1.72
CA SER A 48 -7.61 -18.84 -1.92
C SER A 48 -6.58 -19.94 -1.91
N THR A 49 -6.96 -21.11 -1.42
CA THR A 49 -6.06 -22.25 -1.25
C THR A 49 -6.62 -23.49 -1.95
N THR A 50 -5.76 -24.45 -2.29
CA THR A 50 -6.18 -25.70 -2.94
C THR A 50 -7.18 -26.51 -2.08
N ASP A 51 -7.14 -26.35 -0.75
CA ASP A 51 -8.09 -26.92 0.21
C ASP A 51 -9.39 -26.09 0.37
N ARG A 52 -9.69 -25.22 -0.60
CA ARG A 52 -10.90 -24.39 -0.69
C ARG A 52 -11.11 -23.42 0.48
N LYS A 53 -10.06 -23.10 1.25
CA LYS A 53 -10.15 -22.02 2.24
C LYS A 53 -9.93 -20.68 1.54
N CYS A 54 -10.82 -19.74 1.82
CA CYS A 54 -10.74 -18.37 1.32
C CYS A 54 -10.64 -17.41 2.50
N SER A 55 -9.65 -16.53 2.46
CA SER A 55 -9.49 -15.41 3.40
C SER A 55 -9.67 -14.09 2.67
N PHE A 56 -10.55 -13.24 3.20
CA PHE A 56 -10.84 -11.93 2.65
C PHE A 56 -10.22 -10.86 3.55
N PHE A 57 -9.32 -10.06 2.99
CA PHE A 57 -8.74 -8.93 3.69
C PHE A 57 -9.54 -7.68 3.34
N ALA A 58 -10.51 -7.37 4.21
CA ALA A 58 -11.45 -6.27 4.00
C ALA A 58 -10.74 -4.92 4.07
N GLY A 59 -10.80 -4.16 2.97
CA GLY A 59 -10.25 -2.80 2.89
C GLY A 59 -11.28 -1.71 3.18
N GLY A 60 -12.29 -1.95 4.03
CA GLY A 60 -13.49 -1.11 4.14
C GLY A 60 -13.21 0.39 4.32
N GLU A 61 -12.43 0.76 5.34
CA GLU A 61 -12.07 2.16 5.61
C GLU A 61 -11.17 2.77 4.52
N ILE A 62 -10.21 1.98 4.06
CA ILE A 62 -9.28 2.35 2.98
C ILE A 62 -10.04 2.63 1.68
N LYS A 63 -11.06 1.83 1.38
CA LYS A 63 -11.95 1.99 0.23
C LYS A 63 -12.75 3.28 0.34
N ASN A 64 -13.33 3.56 1.51
CA ASN A 64 -14.05 4.81 1.75
C ASN A 64 -13.15 6.03 1.52
N LEU A 65 -11.93 5.97 2.03
CA LEU A 65 -10.95 7.04 1.87
C LEU A 65 -10.50 7.21 0.42
N ARG A 66 -10.23 6.12 -0.31
CA ARG A 66 -9.92 6.15 -1.75
C ARG A 66 -11.07 6.73 -2.57
N ASN A 67 -12.32 6.36 -2.25
CA ASN A 67 -13.52 6.90 -2.88
C ASN A 67 -13.68 8.40 -2.63
N HIS A 68 -13.39 8.86 -1.40
CA HIS A 68 -13.40 10.27 -1.05
C HIS A 68 -12.41 11.07 -1.91
N TYR A 69 -11.15 10.63 -2.01
CA TYR A 69 -10.16 11.28 -2.87
C TYR A 69 -10.53 11.25 -4.35
N LYS A 70 -11.07 10.13 -4.86
CA LYS A 70 -11.56 10.01 -6.23
C LYS A 70 -12.69 11.02 -6.53
N SER A 71 -13.65 11.16 -5.61
CA SER A 71 -14.74 12.14 -5.72
C SER A 71 -14.23 13.58 -5.71
N MET A 72 -13.32 13.90 -4.79
CA MET A 72 -12.67 15.22 -4.74
C MET A 72 -11.91 15.54 -6.03
N ARG A 73 -11.15 14.58 -6.57
CA ARG A 73 -10.43 14.77 -7.85
C ARG A 73 -11.39 15.07 -8.98
N LYS A 74 -12.47 14.29 -9.13
CA LYS A 74 -13.50 14.51 -10.16
C LYS A 74 -14.09 15.93 -10.06
N ARG A 75 -14.44 16.36 -8.85
CA ARG A 75 -15.00 17.70 -8.59
C ARG A 75 -14.03 18.84 -8.89
N LEU A 76 -12.73 18.68 -8.57
CA LEU A 76 -11.74 19.72 -8.85
C LEU A 76 -11.35 19.76 -10.32
N GLN A 77 -11.24 18.60 -10.96
CA GLN A 77 -10.98 18.51 -12.40
C GLN A 77 -12.09 19.16 -13.23
N SER A 78 -13.35 18.95 -12.85
CA SER A 78 -14.49 19.57 -13.54
C SER A 78 -14.53 21.09 -13.44
N LYS A 79 -13.89 21.70 -12.42
CA LYS A 79 -13.84 23.15 -12.26
C LYS A 79 -12.83 23.84 -13.18
N GLY A 80 -11.73 23.18 -13.55
CA GLY A 80 -10.72 23.71 -14.48
C GLY A 80 -9.93 24.96 -14.05
N THR A 81 -10.29 25.62 -12.94
CA THR A 81 -9.66 26.87 -12.48
C THR A 81 -8.23 26.69 -11.99
N LEU A 82 -7.44 27.78 -11.98
CA LEU A 82 -6.11 27.81 -11.38
C LEU A 82 -6.11 27.39 -9.90
N SER A 83 -7.11 27.84 -9.12
CA SER A 83 -7.27 27.42 -7.72
C SER A 83 -7.57 25.93 -7.58
N ALA A 84 -8.41 25.36 -8.46
CA ALA A 84 -8.70 23.93 -8.49
C ALA A 84 -7.47 23.10 -8.85
N LYS A 85 -6.65 23.55 -9.81
CA LYS A 85 -5.37 22.92 -10.16
C LYS A 85 -4.37 22.95 -8.99
N ARG A 86 -4.26 24.07 -8.26
CA ARG A 86 -3.43 24.17 -7.04
C ARG A 86 -3.92 23.18 -5.97
N MET A 87 -5.23 23.07 -5.78
CA MET A 87 -5.81 22.11 -4.84
C MET A 87 -5.53 20.66 -5.27
N LEU A 88 -5.67 20.32 -6.56
CA LEU A 88 -5.33 18.99 -7.09
C LEU A 88 -3.89 18.60 -6.74
N LYS A 89 -2.93 19.52 -6.91
CA LYS A 89 -1.53 19.29 -6.55
C LYS A 89 -1.35 19.04 -5.04
N HIS A 90 -2.04 19.82 -4.20
CA HIS A 90 -1.96 19.65 -2.75
C HIS A 90 -2.55 18.31 -2.27
N ILE A 91 -3.72 17.89 -2.80
CA ILE A 91 -4.32 16.61 -2.39
C ILE A 91 -3.56 15.40 -2.93
N ALA A 92 -2.95 15.50 -4.12
CA ALA A 92 -2.21 14.40 -4.73
C ALA A 92 -1.06 13.91 -3.82
N GLY A 93 -0.37 14.84 -3.13
CA GLY A 93 0.67 14.48 -2.17
C GLY A 93 0.14 13.76 -0.94
N LYS A 94 -1.03 14.17 -0.42
CA LYS A 94 -1.71 13.51 0.72
C LYS A 94 -2.17 12.10 0.33
N GLU A 95 -2.85 11.97 -0.80
CA GLU A 95 -3.30 10.68 -1.34
C GLU A 95 -2.12 9.72 -1.55
N LYS A 96 -1.00 10.20 -2.12
CA LYS A 96 0.21 9.37 -2.34
C LYS A 96 0.84 8.88 -1.04
N ARG A 97 0.85 9.69 0.03
CA ARG A 97 1.39 9.26 1.33
C ARG A 97 0.52 8.19 1.96
N LEU A 98 -0.78 8.41 1.97
CA LEU A 98 -1.74 7.45 2.49
C LEU A 98 -1.67 6.11 1.73
N MET A 99 -1.63 6.13 0.40
CA MET A 99 -1.55 4.89 -0.38
C MET A 99 -0.23 4.13 -0.18
N ARG A 100 0.85 4.80 0.22
CA ARG A 100 2.12 4.14 0.58
C ARG A 100 2.08 3.52 1.97
N ASP A 101 1.31 4.11 2.88
CA ASP A 101 1.19 3.61 4.25
C ASP A 101 0.30 2.36 4.32
N VAL A 102 -0.68 2.29 3.42
CA VAL A 102 -1.66 1.20 3.36
C VAL A 102 -1.20 -0.01 2.53
N ASN A 103 -0.38 0.23 1.49
CA ASN A 103 0.14 -0.83 0.61
C ASN A 103 1.53 -1.27 1.07
#